data_AF-K1SU41-F1
#
_entry.id   AF-K1SU41-F1
#
_cell.length_a   1.000
_cell.length_b   1.000
_cell.length_c   1.000
_cell.angle_alpha   90.00
_cell.angle_beta   90.00
_cell.angle_gamma   90.00
#
_symmetry.space_group_name_H-M   'P 1'
#
loop_
_entity.id
_entity.type
_entity.pdbx_description
1 polymer ?
#
loop_
_entity_poly.entity_id
_entity_poly.type
_entity_poly.pdbx_seq_one_letter_code
_entity_poly.pdbx_strand_id
1 'polypeptide(L)'
;MNAWFIAAGVMLAGAFGVHVVAGTRFYAKARPERELPGRAPEDAVVAERRAAWMLGRCGFQLISVDLALSAGCFLALGLGLIPRNAVLELFLTLTYAGWGVAWRAVLAADRSPAACRHRLRHWVVFFVVALTAACGMAL
;
A
#
# COMPACT_ATOMS: atom_id res chain seq x y z
N MET A 1 0.70 -16.14 22.24
CA MET A 1 1.30 -16.83 21.05
C MET A 1 1.48 -15.80 19.94
N ASN A 2 2.70 -15.58 19.46
CA ASN A 2 3.02 -14.53 18.48
C ASN A 2 2.48 -14.77 17.04
N ALA A 3 1.62 -15.77 16.86
CA ALA A 3 1.05 -16.18 15.58
C ALA A 3 0.27 -15.05 14.87
N TRP A 4 -0.32 -14.13 15.63
CA TRP A 4 -1.03 -12.96 15.08
C TRP A 4 -0.09 -11.98 14.37
N PHE A 5 1.09 -11.70 14.94
CA PHE A 5 2.07 -10.85 14.27
C PHE A 5 2.70 -11.54 13.06
N ILE A 6 2.89 -12.87 13.12
CA ILE A 6 3.29 -13.65 11.94
C ILE A 6 2.23 -13.53 10.85
N ALA A 7 0.95 -13.70 11.18
CA ALA A 7 -0.14 -13.58 10.22
C ALA A 7 -0.19 -12.18 9.59
N ALA A 8 -0.12 -11.11 10.38
CA ALA A 8 -0.08 -9.74 9.90
C ALA A 8 1.14 -9.50 8.98
N GLY A 9 2.32 -9.99 9.36
CA GLY A 9 3.55 -9.89 8.57
C GLY A 9 3.47 -10.64 7.25
N VAL A 10 2.96 -11.87 7.24
CA VAL A 10 2.77 -12.68 6.01
C VAL A 10 1.76 -12.02 5.07
N MET A 11 0.66 -11.49 5.61
CA MET A 11 -0.32 -10.74 4.81
C MET A 11 0.30 -9.53 4.12
N LEU A 12 1.12 -8.76 4.84
CA LEU A 12 1.80 -7.60 4.27
C LEU A 12 2.90 -7.99 3.28
N ALA A 13 3.63 -9.08 3.53
CA ALA A 13 4.59 -9.61 2.56
C ALA A 13 3.92 -10.04 1.25
N GLY A 14 2.75 -10.70 1.35
CA GLY A 14 1.92 -11.03 0.20
C GLY A 14 1.40 -9.79 -0.52
N ALA A 15 0.90 -8.79 0.23
CA ALA A 15 0.45 -7.52 -0.31
C ALA A 15 1.59 -6.76 -1.01
N PHE A 16 2.79 -6.76 -0.44
CA PHE A 16 4.00 -6.21 -1.05
C PHE A 16 4.33 -6.90 -2.37
N GLY A 17 4.32 -8.24 -2.42
CA GLY A 17 4.58 -8.99 -3.64
C GLY A 17 3.57 -8.66 -4.76
N VAL A 18 2.28 -8.65 -4.42
CA VAL A 18 1.21 -8.26 -5.37
C VAL A 18 1.37 -6.80 -5.79
N HIS A 19 1.62 -5.90 -4.84
CA HIS A 19 1.83 -4.47 -5.09
C HIS A 19 2.95 -4.26 -6.10
N VAL A 20 4.14 -4.81 -5.84
CA VAL A 20 5.31 -4.69 -6.72
C VAL A 20 5.03 -5.28 -8.11
N VAL A 21 4.53 -6.51 -8.21
CA VAL A 21 4.35 -7.20 -9.49
C VAL A 21 3.19 -6.61 -10.29
N ALA A 22 1.99 -6.56 -9.70
CA ALA A 22 0.79 -6.09 -10.37
C ALA A 22 0.84 -4.58 -10.62
N GLY A 23 1.34 -3.80 -9.66
CA GLY A 23 1.49 -2.35 -9.78
C GLY A 23 2.52 -1.96 -10.83
N THR A 24 3.66 -2.66 -10.91
CA THR A 24 4.64 -2.41 -11.98
C THR A 24 4.05 -2.71 -13.36
N ARG A 25 3.30 -3.82 -13.50
CA ARG A 25 2.59 -4.15 -14.74
C ARG A 25 1.52 -3.10 -15.08
N PHE A 26 0.81 -2.58 -14.09
CA PHE A 26 -0.18 -1.52 -14.27
C PHE A 26 0.46 -0.23 -14.78
N TYR A 27 1.50 0.28 -14.11
CA TYR A 27 2.19 1.50 -14.53
C TYR A 27 2.89 1.34 -15.89
N ALA A 28 3.41 0.15 -16.22
CA ALA A 28 3.95 -0.11 -17.55
C ALA A 28 2.89 0.03 -18.66
N LYS A 29 1.64 -0.37 -18.38
CA LYS A 29 0.52 -0.23 -19.33
C LYS A 29 0.03 1.21 -19.42
N ALA A 30 -0.06 1.91 -18.29
CA ALA A 30 -0.50 3.32 -18.18
C ALA A 30 0.57 4.33 -18.63
N ARG A 31 1.53 3.91 -19.45
CA ARG A 31 2.62 4.76 -19.91
C ARG A 31 2.07 5.80 -20.91
N PRO A 32 2.27 7.12 -20.71
CA PRO A 32 1.63 8.16 -21.52
C PRO A 32 1.89 8.06 -23.03
N GLU A 33 3.08 7.62 -23.43
CA GLU A 33 3.43 7.46 -24.85
C GLU A 33 2.58 6.39 -25.58
N ARG A 34 1.90 5.50 -24.83
CA ARG A 34 0.95 4.52 -25.39
C ARG A 34 -0.46 5.07 -25.57
N GLU A 35 -0.84 6.07 -24.79
CA GLU A 35 -2.18 6.67 -24.80
C GLU A 35 -2.29 7.82 -25.82
N LEU A 36 -1.17 8.43 -26.19
CA LEU A 36 -1.08 9.54 -27.16
C LEU A 36 -0.19 9.16 -28.36
N PRO A 37 -0.55 8.13 -29.15
CA PRO A 37 0.24 7.72 -30.30
C PRO A 37 0.30 8.85 -31.35
N GLY A 38 1.50 9.10 -31.89
CA GLY A 38 1.73 10.11 -32.94
C GLY A 38 2.08 11.51 -32.46
N ARG A 39 2.11 11.75 -31.14
CA ARG A 39 2.64 13.00 -30.55
C ARG A 39 4.14 12.89 -30.28
N ALA A 40 4.86 13.97 -30.51
CA ALA A 40 6.28 14.04 -30.24
C ALA A 40 6.51 13.95 -28.72
N PRO A 41 7.60 13.30 -28.26
CA PRO A 41 7.91 13.24 -26.82
C PRO A 41 8.08 14.62 -26.17
N GLU A 42 8.40 15.64 -26.96
CA GLU A 42 8.60 17.03 -26.55
C GLU A 42 7.30 17.83 -26.46
N ASP A 43 6.17 17.27 -26.92
CA ASP A 43 4.86 17.91 -26.77
C ASP A 43 4.56 18.14 -25.29
N ALA A 44 4.25 19.39 -24.93
CA ALA A 44 4.04 19.81 -23.54
C ALA A 44 3.03 18.91 -22.79
N VAL A 45 1.98 18.45 -23.48
CA VAL A 45 0.96 17.53 -22.94
C VAL A 45 1.54 16.15 -22.63
N VAL A 46 2.43 15.63 -23.49
CA VAL A 46 3.09 14.33 -23.27
C VAL A 46 4.09 14.44 -22.12
N ALA A 47 4.85 15.54 -22.06
CA ALA A 47 5.80 15.82 -21.00
C ALA A 47 5.12 15.94 -19.62
N GLU A 48 3.99 16.67 -19.53
CA GLU A 48 3.22 16.80 -18.29
C GLU A 48 2.67 15.45 -17.81
N ARG A 49 2.05 14.67 -18.71
CA ARG A 49 1.54 13.33 -18.34
C ARG A 49 2.65 12.37 -17.96
N ARG A 50 3.82 12.49 -18.58
CA ARG A 50 5.01 11.73 -18.19
C ARG A 50 5.49 12.11 -16.80
N ALA A 51 5.49 13.40 -16.45
CA ALA A 51 5.83 13.85 -15.10
C ALA A 51 4.83 13.31 -14.06
N ALA A 52 3.53 13.40 -14.32
CA ALA A 52 2.49 12.85 -13.43
C ALA A 52 2.63 11.32 -13.27
N TRP A 53 2.90 10.61 -14.36
CA TRP A 53 3.16 9.16 -14.33
C TRP A 53 4.41 8.81 -13.51
N MET A 54 5.50 9.57 -13.67
CA MET A 54 6.72 9.38 -12.88
C MET A 54 6.48 9.64 -11.38
N LEU A 55 5.73 10.69 -11.04
CA LEU A 55 5.36 10.98 -9.65
C LEU A 55 4.50 9.86 -9.05
N GLY A 56 3.54 9.34 -9.82
CA GLY A 56 2.75 8.17 -9.43
C GLY A 56 3.61 6.94 -9.16
N ARG A 57 4.63 6.69 -10.00
CA ARG A 57 5.60 5.60 -9.79
C ARG A 57 6.49 5.83 -8.58
N CYS A 58 6.88 7.07 -8.29
CA CYS A 58 7.61 7.41 -7.09
C CYS A 58 6.78 7.09 -5.84
N GLY A 59 5.54 7.58 -5.77
CA GLY A 59 4.62 7.27 -4.68
C GLY A 59 4.35 5.77 -4.53
N PHE A 60 4.22 5.06 -5.65
CA PHE A 60 4.11 3.60 -5.65
C PHE A 60 5.31 2.91 -4.99
N GLN A 61 6.54 3.38 -5.23
CA GLN A 61 7.75 2.82 -4.60
C GLN A 61 7.85 3.16 -3.11
N LEU A 62 7.45 4.37 -2.71
CA LEU A 62 7.38 4.73 -1.29
C LEU A 62 6.46 3.76 -0.52
N ILE A 63 5.27 3.48 -1.08
CA ILE A 63 4.33 2.50 -0.50
C ILE A 63 4.94 1.09 -0.47
N SER A 64 5.73 0.70 -1.48
CA SER A 64 6.42 -0.60 -1.48
C SER A 64 7.37 -0.72 -0.28
N VAL A 65 8.14 0.33 0.00
CA VAL A 65 9.07 0.36 1.14
C VAL A 65 8.29 0.27 2.46
N ASP A 66 7.19 1.01 2.60
CA ASP A 66 6.36 0.99 3.81
C ASP A 66 5.77 -0.40 4.08
N LEU A 67 5.29 -1.08 3.04
CA LEU A 67 4.77 -2.44 3.13
C LEU A 67 5.86 -3.44 3.52
N ALA A 68 7.04 -3.36 2.88
CA ALA A 68 8.16 -4.25 3.17
C ALA A 68 8.69 -4.07 4.61
N LEU A 69 8.84 -2.81 5.04
CA LEU A 69 9.31 -2.48 6.38
C LEU A 69 8.32 -2.99 7.44
N SER A 70 7.03 -2.70 7.25
CA SER A 70 5.99 -3.12 8.18
C SER A 70 5.87 -4.65 8.24
N ALA A 71 5.94 -5.34 7.10
CA ALA A 71 5.99 -6.80 7.05
C ALA A 71 7.18 -7.34 7.85
N GLY A 72 8.37 -6.76 7.64
CA GLY A 72 9.59 -7.11 8.37
C GLY A 72 9.44 -6.93 9.88
N CYS A 73 8.90 -5.80 10.33
CA CYS A 73 8.67 -5.54 11.77
C CYS A 73 7.70 -6.55 12.38
N PHE A 74 6.57 -6.83 11.72
CA PHE A 74 5.59 -7.79 12.22
C PHE A 74 6.13 -9.23 12.24
N LEU A 75 6.88 -9.64 11.22
CA LEU A 75 7.55 -10.95 11.22
C LEU A 75 8.63 -11.03 12.28
N ALA A 76 9.41 -9.97 12.48
CA ALA A 76 10.45 -9.93 13.51
C ALA A 76 9.85 -10.04 14.93
N LEU A 77 8.76 -9.32 15.21
CA LEU A 77 7.98 -9.47 16.46
C LEU A 77 7.39 -10.88 16.56
N GLY A 78 6.80 -11.38 15.48
CA GLY A 78 6.15 -12.67 15.37
C GLY A 78 7.06 -13.86 15.67
N LEU A 79 8.24 -13.84 15.07
CA LEU A 79 9.25 -14.89 15.18
C LEU A 79 10.16 -14.73 16.40
N GLY A 80 10.02 -13.63 17.16
CA GLY A 80 10.86 -13.34 18.32
C GLY A 80 12.29 -12.93 17.97
N LEU A 81 12.51 -12.39 16.75
CA LEU A 81 13.79 -11.83 16.32
C LEU A 81 14.09 -10.49 17.01
N ILE A 82 13.05 -9.78 17.44
CA ILE A 82 13.13 -8.58 18.27
C ILE A 82 12.26 -8.74 19.52
N PRO A 83 12.63 -8.12 20.65
CA PRO A 83 11.82 -8.18 21.86
C PRO A 83 10.46 -7.50 21.65
N ARG A 84 9.45 -7.98 22.39
CA ARG A 84 8.11 -7.36 22.43
C ARG A 84 8.25 -5.89 22.82
N ASN A 85 7.56 -5.02 22.10
CA ASN A 85 7.62 -3.59 22.31
C ASN A 85 6.23 -2.99 22.05
N ALA A 86 5.53 -2.67 23.14
CA ALA A 86 4.17 -2.16 23.09
C ALA A 86 4.06 -0.85 22.29
N VAL A 87 5.09 -0.01 22.31
CA VAL A 87 5.11 1.25 21.53
C VAL A 87 5.16 0.95 20.04
N LEU A 88 6.04 0.04 19.61
CA LEU A 88 6.14 -0.37 18.21
C LEU A 88 4.87 -1.06 17.72
N GLU A 89 4.32 -1.97 18.53
CA GLU A 89 3.09 -2.70 18.20
C GLU A 89 1.89 -1.78 18.06
N LEU A 90 1.74 -0.85 19.02
CA LEU A 90 0.69 0.16 18.98
C LEU A 90 0.89 1.10 17.80
N PHE A 91 2.12 1.55 17.54
CA PHE A 91 2.45 2.40 16.41
C PHE A 91 2.02 1.75 15.09
N LEU A 92 2.49 0.53 14.81
CA LEU A 92 2.12 -0.20 13.59
C LEU A 92 0.60 -0.38 13.48
N THR A 93 -0.05 -0.77 14.57
CA THR A 93 -1.51 -0.98 14.60
C THR A 93 -2.27 0.31 14.27
N LEU A 94 -1.88 1.43 14.91
CA LEU A 94 -2.50 2.73 14.69
C LEU A 94 -2.19 3.30 13.30
N THR A 95 -1.00 3.06 12.76
CA THR A 95 -0.67 3.46 11.39
C THR A 95 -1.62 2.81 10.40
N TYR A 96 -1.84 1.49 10.50
CA TYR A 96 -2.74 0.77 9.61
C TYR A 96 -4.22 1.14 9.83
N ALA A 97 -4.68 1.23 11.09
CA ALA A 97 -6.05 1.64 11.39
C ALA A 97 -6.34 3.08 10.93
N GLY A 98 -5.44 4.00 11.27
CA GLY A 98 -5.52 5.42 10.94
C GLY A 98 -5.50 5.66 9.44
N TRP A 99 -4.58 5.02 8.70
CA TRP A 99 -4.57 5.14 7.25
C TRP A 99 -5.81 4.52 6.59
N GLY A 100 -6.34 3.42 7.13
CA GLY A 100 -7.63 2.87 6.68
C GLY A 100 -8.76 3.89 6.77
N VAL A 101 -8.83 4.65 7.87
CA VAL A 101 -9.85 5.70 8.08
C VAL A 101 -9.60 6.89 7.15
N ALA A 102 -8.36 7.39 7.09
CA ALA A 102 -8.01 8.52 6.24
C ALA A 102 -8.27 8.22 4.75
N TRP A 103 -7.93 7.02 4.28
CA TRP A 103 -8.19 6.61 2.91
C TRP A 103 -9.68 6.52 2.60
N ARG A 104 -10.49 6.03 3.54
CA ARG A 104 -11.94 6.07 3.40
C ARG A 104 -12.49 7.49 3.27
N ALA A 105 -11.94 8.45 4.00
CA ALA A 105 -12.33 9.86 3.87
C ALA A 105 -11.98 10.39 2.47
N VAL A 106 -10.79 10.07 1.95
CA VAL A 106 -10.40 10.41 0.57
C VAL A 106 -11.36 9.80 -0.45
N LEU A 107 -11.68 8.51 -0.33
CA LEU A 107 -12.62 7.83 -1.24
C LEU A 107 -14.05 8.38 -1.16
N ALA A 108 -14.48 8.88 0.00
CA ALA A 108 -15.78 9.50 0.17
C ALA A 108 -15.82 10.91 -0.47
N ALA A 109 -14.70 11.63 -0.45
CA ALA A 109 -14.55 12.91 -1.12
C ALA A 109 -14.34 12.79 -2.64
N ASP A 110 -13.84 11.65 -3.11
CA ASP A 110 -13.58 11.39 -4.52
C ASP A 110 -14.88 11.29 -5.34
N ARG A 111 -14.97 12.09 -6.41
CA ARG A 111 -16.12 12.16 -7.31
C ARG A 111 -16.01 11.19 -8.50
N SER A 112 -14.95 10.40 -8.58
CA SER A 112 -14.73 9.43 -9.65
C SER A 112 -15.86 8.38 -9.71
N PRO A 113 -16.18 7.80 -10.89
CA PRO A 113 -17.25 6.82 -11.04
C PRO A 113 -17.14 5.62 -10.08
N ALA A 114 -18.28 5.04 -9.69
CA ALA A 114 -18.33 3.90 -8.75
C ALA A 114 -17.46 2.71 -9.21
N ALA A 115 -17.39 2.47 -10.53
CA ALA A 115 -16.54 1.44 -11.12
C ALA A 115 -15.03 1.64 -10.83
N CYS A 116 -14.56 2.90 -10.78
CA CYS A 116 -13.18 3.22 -10.40
C CYS A 116 -12.97 3.00 -8.90
N ARG A 117 -13.93 3.39 -8.06
CA ARG A 117 -13.85 3.17 -6.60
C ARG A 117 -13.83 1.69 -6.22
N HIS A 118 -14.52 0.83 -6.97
CA HIS A 118 -14.51 -0.62 -6.74
C HIS A 118 -13.14 -1.27 -6.98
N ARG A 119 -12.30 -0.71 -7.87
CA ARG A 119 -10.93 -1.20 -8.09
C ARG A 119 -10.00 -0.90 -6.91
N LEU A 120 -10.38 0.04 -6.04
CA LEU A 120 -9.60 0.45 -4.88
C LEU A 120 -9.98 -0.31 -3.60
N ARG A 121 -10.77 -1.40 -3.67
CA ARG A 121 -11.21 -2.18 -2.49
C ARG A 121 -10.07 -2.80 -1.66
N HIS A 122 -8.84 -2.83 -2.18
CA HIS A 122 -7.66 -3.31 -1.45
C HIS A 122 -7.40 -2.55 -0.13
N TRP A 123 -8.01 -1.39 0.11
CA TRP A 123 -7.90 -0.64 1.37
C TRP A 123 -8.39 -1.43 2.58
N VAL A 124 -9.23 -2.45 2.38
CA VAL A 124 -9.68 -3.35 3.45
C VAL A 124 -8.49 -4.05 4.13
N VAL A 125 -7.40 -4.28 3.41
CA VAL A 125 -6.16 -4.87 3.96
C VAL A 125 -5.64 -4.07 5.15
N PHE A 126 -5.76 -2.73 5.15
CA PHE A 126 -5.33 -1.90 6.27
C PHE A 126 -6.06 -2.27 7.57
N PHE A 127 -7.38 -2.44 7.50
CA PHE A 127 -8.18 -2.79 8.67
C PHE A 127 -7.94 -4.24 9.10
N VAL A 128 -7.77 -5.17 8.16
CA VAL A 128 -7.51 -6.58 8.51
C VAL A 128 -6.15 -6.71 9.20
N VAL A 129 -5.11 -6.03 8.70
CA VAL A 129 -3.78 -6.01 9.33
C VAL A 129 -3.86 -5.37 10.72
N ALA A 130 -4.53 -4.22 10.86
CA ALA A 130 -4.70 -3.57 12.15
C ALA A 130 -5.45 -4.44 13.16
N LEU A 131 -6.53 -5.11 12.75
CA LEU A 131 -7.28 -6.01 13.62
C LEU A 131 -6.43 -7.22 14.05
N THR A 132 -5.69 -7.80 13.11
CA THR A 132 -4.80 -8.94 13.38
C THR A 132 -3.71 -8.54 14.37
N ALA A 133 -3.09 -7.36 14.19
CA ALA A 133 -2.10 -6.83 15.11
C ALA A 133 -2.70 -6.53 16.50
N ALA A 134 -3.90 -5.96 16.55
CA ALA A 134 -4.63 -5.71 17.80
C ALA A 134 -4.93 -6.99 18.59
N CYS A 135 -5.35 -8.07 17.90
CA CYS A 135 -5.51 -9.38 18.54
C CYS A 135 -4.18 -9.91 19.10
N GLY A 136 -3.07 -9.68 18.40
CA GLY A 136 -1.73 -10.04 18.88
C GLY A 136 -1.27 -9.26 20.10
N MET A 137 -1.73 -8.02 20.28
CA MET A 137 -1.42 -7.21 21.47
C MET A 137 -2.25 -7.62 22.69
N ALA A 138 -3.46 -8.15 22.47
CA ALA A 138 -4.39 -8.52 23.54
C ALA A 138 -4.15 -9.93 24.14
N LEU A 139 -3.23 -10.73 23.56
CA LEU A 139 -2.97 -12.14 23.86
C LEU A 139 -1.48 -12.41 24.15
#